data_AF-A0A9C8LTS9-F1
#
_entry.id   AF-A0A9C8LTS9-F1
#
_cell.length_a   1.000
_cell.length_b   1.000
_cell.length_c   1.000
_cell.angle_alpha   90.00
_cell.angle_beta   90.00
_cell.angle_gamma   90.00
#
_symmetry.space_group_name_H-M   'P 1'
#
loop_
_entity.id
_entity.type
_entity.pdbx_description
1 polymer ?
#
loop_
_entity_poly.entity_id
_entity_poly.type
_entity_poly.pdbx_seq_one_letter_code
_entity_poly.pdbx_strand_id
1 'polypeptide(L)'
;MKKVLPESLDNICLVGIVLSIIEILIALVFSLVGGVLISAVTSKAEPGWGILGIGIAFFGLVALGFGIIRLIGYIHMKKGRFAGFIIVLISEVISFIGGLYSILIGQVFFAAIPFIWAIIVLVFLYKYRLSFKKEEASEKE
;
A
#
# COMPACT_ATOMS: atom_id res chain seq x y z
N MET A 1 -5.88 -24.61 18.11
CA MET A 1 -7.02 -24.56 17.16
C MET A 1 -6.70 -23.55 16.07
N LYS A 2 -6.67 -23.94 14.78
CA LYS A 2 -6.65 -22.94 13.69
C LYS A 2 -7.98 -22.19 13.73
N LYS A 3 -7.99 -20.93 14.15
CA LYS A 3 -9.18 -20.09 14.03
C LYS A 3 -9.46 -19.89 12.54
N VAL A 4 -10.59 -20.39 12.09
CA VAL A 4 -11.10 -20.11 10.75
C VAL A 4 -11.50 -18.65 10.75
N LEU A 5 -10.69 -17.80 10.12
CA LEU A 5 -11.06 -16.41 9.88
C LEU A 5 -12.33 -16.41 9.02
N PRO A 6 -13.28 -15.48 9.24
CA PRO A 6 -14.46 -15.38 8.39
C PRO A 6 -14.02 -15.25 6.93
N GLU A 7 -14.67 -15.96 6.00
CA GLU A 7 -14.25 -16.03 4.58
C GLU A 7 -14.05 -14.63 3.95
N SER A 8 -14.86 -13.65 4.38
CA SER A 8 -14.73 -12.25 3.96
C SER A 8 -13.37 -11.63 4.31
N LEU A 9 -12.78 -12.01 5.46
CA LEU A 9 -11.48 -11.52 5.91
C LEU A 9 -10.34 -12.16 5.12
N ASP A 10 -10.43 -13.45 4.81
CA ASP A 10 -9.42 -14.10 3.98
C ASP A 10 -9.42 -13.54 2.55
N ASN A 11 -10.60 -13.28 1.99
CA ASN A 11 -10.74 -12.64 0.67
C ASN A 11 -10.15 -11.23 0.65
N ILE A 12 -10.43 -10.39 1.65
CA ILE A 12 -9.87 -9.03 1.74
C ILE A 12 -8.36 -9.08 1.89
N CYS A 13 -7.84 -9.97 2.74
CA CYS A 13 -6.40 -10.15 2.88
C CYS A 13 -5.75 -10.62 1.58
N LEU A 14 -6.37 -11.56 0.86
CA LEU A 14 -5.83 -12.09 -0.39
C LEU A 14 -5.80 -11.02 -1.48
N VAL A 15 -6.90 -10.28 -1.67
CA VAL A 15 -6.94 -9.18 -2.63
C VAL A 15 -5.96 -8.06 -2.23
N GLY A 16 -5.88 -7.72 -0.94
CA GLY A 16 -4.90 -6.76 -0.43
C GLY A 16 -3.45 -7.17 -0.69
N ILE A 17 -3.13 -8.46 -0.55
CA ILE A 17 -1.81 -9.02 -0.91
C ILE A 17 -1.55 -8.86 -2.41
N VAL A 18 -2.51 -9.25 -3.26
CA VAL A 18 -2.37 -9.15 -4.72
C VAL A 18 -2.16 -7.70 -5.16
N LEU A 19 -2.96 -6.77 -4.63
CA LEU A 19 -2.82 -5.34 -4.91
C LEU A 19 -1.46 -4.80 -4.42
N SER A 20 -1.00 -5.21 -3.24
CA SER A 20 0.32 -4.79 -2.74
C SER A 20 1.46 -5.30 -3.64
N ILE A 21 1.34 -6.52 -4.17
CA ILE A 21 2.34 -7.06 -5.13
C ILE A 21 2.33 -6.24 -6.42
N ILE A 22 1.16 -5.94 -6.97
CA ILE A 22 1.04 -5.10 -8.18
C ILE A 22 1.64 -3.71 -7.93
N GLU A 23 1.36 -3.11 -6.78
CA GLU A 23 1.92 -1.82 -6.36
C GLU A 23 3.46 -1.86 -6.29
N ILE A 24 4.04 -2.91 -5.70
CA ILE A 24 5.49 -3.11 -5.64
C ILE A 24 6.08 -3.24 -7.05
N LEU A 25 5.43 -3.99 -7.95
CA LEU A 25 5.89 -4.16 -9.33
C LEU A 25 5.88 -2.82 -10.08
N ILE A 26 4.82 -2.03 -9.94
CA ILE A 26 4.72 -0.69 -10.55
C ILE A 26 5.80 0.23 -9.98
N ALA A 27 6.01 0.21 -8.65
CA ALA A 27 7.04 0.99 -7.99
C ALA A 27 8.45 0.64 -8.48
N LEU A 28 8.75 -0.64 -8.68
CA LEU A 28 10.02 -1.10 -9.29
C LEU A 28 10.19 -0.57 -10.71
N VAL A 29 9.14 -0.58 -11.53
CA VAL A 29 9.18 -0.01 -12.88
C VAL A 29 9.49 1.48 -12.82
N PHE A 30 8.85 2.25 -11.93
CA PHE A 30 9.17 3.66 -11.75
C PHE A 30 10.60 3.89 -11.27
N SER A 31 11.10 3.12 -10.30
CA SER A 31 12.50 3.22 -9.87
C SER A 31 13.49 2.92 -10.99
N LEU A 32 13.20 1.92 -11.84
CA LEU A 32 14.03 1.58 -13.00
C LEU A 32 14.00 2.70 -14.05
N VAL A 33 12.81 3.18 -14.43
CA VAL A 33 12.65 4.28 -15.39
C VAL A 33 13.33 5.55 -14.88
N GLY A 34 13.15 5.88 -13.60
CA GLY A 34 13.83 6.99 -12.95
C GLY A 34 15.35 6.85 -13.01
N GLY A 35 15.88 5.66 -12.71
CA GLY A 35 17.32 5.34 -12.83
C GLY A 35 17.87 5.52 -14.25
N VAL A 36 17.13 5.05 -15.26
CA VAL A 36 17.49 5.25 -16.67
C VAL A 36 17.51 6.73 -17.02
N LEU A 37 16.52 7.50 -16.58
CA LEU A 37 16.46 8.95 -16.81
C LEU A 37 17.56 9.70 -16.07
N ILE A 38 17.97 9.27 -14.87
CA ILE A 38 19.12 9.84 -14.15
C ILE A 38 20.41 9.67 -14.96
N SER A 39 20.58 8.58 -15.70
CA SER A 39 21.74 8.42 -16.60
C SER A 39 21.81 9.49 -17.70
N ALA A 40 20.68 10.16 -18.00
CA ALA A 40 20.64 11.30 -18.89
C ALA A 40 21.41 12.51 -18.31
N VAL A 41 21.49 12.67 -16.97
CA VAL A 41 22.26 13.74 -16.29
C VAL A 41 23.75 13.70 -16.65
N THR A 42 24.31 12.50 -16.76
CA THR A 42 25.74 12.29 -17.01
C THR A 42 26.07 12.12 -18.50
N SER A 43 25.04 12.02 -19.34
CA SER A 43 25.16 11.98 -20.80
C SER A 43 25.00 13.38 -21.41
N LYS A 44 25.29 13.55 -22.71
CA LYS A 44 25.04 14.80 -23.44
C LYS A 44 23.54 15.17 -23.62
N ALA A 45 22.64 14.44 -22.97
CA ALA A 45 21.20 14.69 -23.01
C ALA A 45 20.83 15.94 -22.18
N GLU A 46 19.64 16.49 -22.43
CA GLU A 46 19.18 17.68 -21.71
C GLU A 46 19.06 17.39 -20.20
N PRO A 47 19.66 18.23 -19.34
CA PRO A 47 19.71 18.01 -17.89
C PRO A 47 18.32 17.97 -17.22
N GLY A 48 17.28 18.50 -17.88
CA GLY A 48 15.89 18.45 -17.41
C GLY A 48 15.34 17.02 -17.26
N TRP A 49 15.69 16.11 -18.17
CA TRP A 49 15.27 14.69 -18.07
C TRP A 49 15.92 13.99 -16.88
N GLY A 50 17.14 14.39 -16.58
CA GLY A 50 17.87 13.91 -15.43
C GLY A 50 17.21 14.26 -14.09
N ILE A 51 16.79 15.52 -13.92
CA ILE A 51 16.07 15.99 -12.73
C ILE A 51 14.71 15.29 -12.61
N LEU A 52 14.00 15.13 -13.73
CA LEU A 52 12.75 14.37 -13.77
C LEU A 52 12.96 12.91 -13.33
N GLY A 53 14.05 12.30 -13.76
CA GLY A 53 14.46 10.95 -13.37
C GLY A 53 14.68 10.79 -11.86
N ILE A 54 15.30 11.79 -11.21
CA ILE A 54 15.46 11.80 -9.74
C ILE A 54 14.09 11.79 -9.05
N GLY A 55 13.17 12.65 -9.50
CA GLY A 55 11.81 12.71 -8.96
C GLY A 55 11.09 11.37 -9.10
N ILE A 56 11.09 10.78 -10.30
CA ILE A 56 10.45 9.49 -10.58
C ILE A 56 11.07 8.36 -9.75
N ALA A 57 12.41 8.32 -9.63
CA ALA A 57 13.10 7.30 -8.83
C ALA A 57 12.76 7.40 -7.35
N PHE A 58 12.68 8.63 -6.82
CA PHE A 58 12.31 8.90 -5.43
C PHE A 58 10.87 8.46 -5.16
N PHE A 59 9.91 8.83 -6.01
CA PHE A 59 8.52 8.36 -5.88
C PHE A 59 8.42 6.84 -5.98
N GLY A 60 9.17 6.21 -6.88
CA GLY A 60 9.26 4.76 -6.99
C GLY A 60 9.74 4.09 -5.69
N LEU A 61 10.79 4.63 -5.05
CA LEU A 61 11.31 4.10 -3.79
C LEU A 61 10.31 4.26 -2.63
N VAL A 62 9.64 5.41 -2.54
CA VAL A 62 8.61 5.65 -1.52
C VAL A 62 7.43 4.71 -1.70
N ALA A 63 6.93 4.57 -2.93
CA ALA A 63 5.85 3.64 -3.26
C ALA A 63 6.24 2.18 -2.97
N LEU A 64 7.49 1.80 -3.24
CA LEU A 64 8.01 0.47 -2.93
C LEU A 64 8.00 0.18 -1.43
N GLY A 65 8.52 1.12 -0.63
CA GLY A 65 8.52 1.00 0.83
C GLY A 65 7.10 0.88 1.38
N PHE A 66 6.18 1.70 0.88
CA PHE A 66 4.78 1.66 1.25
C PHE A 66 4.11 0.32 0.88
N GLY A 67 4.31 -0.16 -0.35
CA GLY A 67 3.77 -1.45 -0.81
C GLY A 67 4.28 -2.64 0.00
N ILE A 68 5.55 -2.63 0.42
CA ILE A 68 6.13 -3.67 1.28
C ILE A 68 5.49 -3.65 2.67
N ILE A 69 5.37 -2.48 3.30
CA ILE A 69 4.74 -2.33 4.62
C ILE A 69 3.29 -2.85 4.57
N ARG A 70 2.55 -2.45 3.53
CA ARG A 70 1.17 -2.86 3.31
C ARG A 70 1.05 -4.37 3.12
N LEU A 71 1.92 -4.98 2.32
CA LEU A 71 2.00 -6.43 2.11
C LEU A 71 2.24 -7.17 3.43
N ILE A 72 3.22 -6.70 4.23
CA ILE A 72 3.52 -7.28 5.55
C ILE A 72 2.30 -7.17 6.46
N GLY A 73 1.60 -6.03 6.44
CA GLY A 73 0.36 -5.81 7.16
C GLY A 73 -0.69 -6.86 6.83
N TYR A 74 -1.00 -7.06 5.55
CA TYR A 74 -2.00 -8.04 5.12
C TYR A 74 -1.60 -9.48 5.45
N ILE A 75 -0.32 -9.84 5.31
CA ILE A 75 0.18 -11.17 5.70
C ILE A 75 0.00 -11.41 7.20
N HIS A 76 0.30 -10.41 8.03
CA HIS A 76 0.14 -10.50 9.48
C HIS A 76 -1.33 -10.52 9.90
N MET A 77 -2.17 -9.73 9.22
CA MET A 77 -3.61 -9.71 9.43
C MET A 77 -4.26 -11.04 9.03
N LYS A 78 -3.81 -11.67 7.94
CA LYS A 78 -4.20 -13.04 7.55
C LYS A 78 -3.81 -14.09 8.59
N LYS A 79 -2.75 -13.86 9.38
CA LYS A 79 -2.37 -14.72 10.50
C LYS A 79 -3.18 -14.44 11.78
N GLY A 80 -4.12 -13.50 11.75
CA GLY A 80 -4.90 -13.08 12.93
C GLY A 80 -4.10 -12.22 13.92
N ARG A 81 -2.94 -11.67 13.53
CA ARG A 81 -2.12 -10.86 14.45
C ARG A 81 -2.64 -9.43 14.52
N PHE A 82 -2.79 -8.90 15.73
CA PHE A 82 -3.23 -7.51 15.97
C PHE A 82 -2.27 -6.48 15.34
N ALA A 83 -0.96 -6.75 15.36
CA ALA A 83 0.02 -5.92 14.68
C ALA A 83 -0.27 -5.75 13.18
N GLY A 84 -0.74 -6.81 12.51
CA GLY A 84 -1.14 -6.75 11.11
C GLY A 84 -2.34 -5.84 10.88
N PHE A 85 -3.34 -5.91 11.75
CA PHE A 85 -4.51 -5.02 11.71
C PHE A 85 -4.10 -3.54 11.80
N ILE A 86 -3.20 -3.18 12.72
CA ILE A 86 -2.73 -1.80 12.87
C ILE A 86 -1.96 -1.32 11.63
N ILE A 87 -1.06 -2.16 11.10
CA ILE A 87 -0.27 -1.80 9.91
C ILE A 87 -1.19 -1.59 8.69
N VAL A 88 -2.15 -2.49 8.46
CA VAL A 88 -3.12 -2.33 7.36
C VAL A 88 -3.97 -1.08 7.59
N LEU A 89 -4.46 -0.84 8.80
CA LEU A 89 -5.26 0.34 9.12
C LEU A 89 -4.51 1.63 8.77
N ILE A 90 -3.27 1.79 9.23
CA ILE A 90 -2.45 2.98 8.94
C ILE A 90 -2.22 3.11 7.44
N SER A 91 -1.86 2.01 6.77
CA SER A 91 -1.60 2.00 5.33
C SER A 91 -2.84 2.44 4.54
N GLU A 92 -4.01 1.89 4.83
CA GLU A 92 -5.24 2.24 4.12
C GLU A 92 -5.71 3.66 4.43
N VAL A 93 -5.48 4.20 5.64
CA VAL A 93 -5.73 5.63 5.93
C VAL A 93 -4.84 6.53 5.06
N ILE A 94 -3.56 6.19 4.92
CA ILE A 94 -2.64 6.94 4.07
C ILE A 94 -3.09 6.85 2.60
N SER A 95 -3.45 5.66 2.11
CA SER A 95 -3.99 5.48 0.75
C SER A 95 -5.29 6.25 0.54
N PHE A 96 -6.17 6.30 1.53
CA PHE A 96 -7.40 7.07 1.48
C PHE A 96 -7.13 8.58 1.37
N ILE A 97 -6.25 9.12 2.21
CA ILE A 97 -5.88 10.54 2.20
C ILE A 97 -5.18 10.89 0.87
N GLY A 98 -4.24 10.06 0.42
CA GLY A 98 -3.56 10.25 -0.86
C GLY A 98 -4.52 10.19 -2.05
N GLY A 99 -5.47 9.26 -2.02
CA GLY A 99 -6.51 9.15 -3.03
C GLY A 99 -7.44 10.36 -3.06
N LEU A 100 -7.87 10.83 -1.87
CA LEU A 100 -8.69 12.04 -1.73
C LEU A 100 -7.95 13.27 -2.27
N TYR A 101 -6.68 13.44 -1.90
CA TYR A 101 -5.83 14.53 -2.40
C TYR A 101 -5.72 14.49 -3.93
N SER A 102 -5.48 13.31 -4.50
CA SER A 102 -5.35 13.13 -5.95
C SER A 102 -6.64 13.46 -6.70
N ILE A 103 -7.81 13.12 -6.14
CA ILE A 103 -9.12 13.51 -6.68
C ILE A 103 -9.29 15.03 -6.66
N LEU A 104 -8.91 15.70 -5.56
CA LEU A 104 -9.04 17.15 -5.42
C LEU A 104 -8.20 17.93 -6.45
N ILE A 105 -7.03 17.41 -6.84
CA ILE A 105 -6.15 18.01 -7.86
C ILE A 105 -6.49 17.54 -9.29
N GLY A 106 -7.56 16.78 -9.49
CA GLY A 106 -8.03 16.33 -10.81
C GLY A 106 -7.30 15.11 -11.40
N GLN A 107 -6.46 14.42 -10.64
CA GLN A 107 -5.70 13.25 -11.08
C GLN A 107 -6.43 11.92 -10.82
N VAL A 108 -7.68 11.84 -11.29
CA VAL A 108 -8.64 10.79 -10.88
C VAL A 108 -8.22 9.37 -11.31
N PHE A 109 -7.62 9.21 -12.49
CA PHE A 109 -7.41 7.88 -13.11
C PHE A 109 -6.42 6.98 -12.35
N PHE A 110 -5.35 7.55 -11.79
CA PHE A 110 -4.34 6.76 -11.09
C PHE A 110 -4.69 6.51 -9.62
N ALA A 111 -5.62 7.28 -9.05
CA ALA A 111 -5.95 7.24 -7.62
C ALA A 111 -7.30 6.60 -7.31
N ALA A 112 -8.22 6.47 -8.28
CA ALA A 112 -9.56 5.94 -8.03
C ALA A 112 -9.56 4.51 -7.50
N ILE A 113 -8.74 3.62 -8.08
CA ILE A 113 -8.67 2.21 -7.67
C ILE A 113 -8.10 2.06 -6.24
N PRO A 114 -6.93 2.65 -5.90
CA PRO A 114 -6.43 2.64 -4.53
C PRO A 114 -7.41 3.26 -3.52
N PHE A 115 -8.11 4.32 -3.92
CA PHE A 115 -9.06 5.03 -3.05
C PHE A 115 -10.31 4.19 -2.74
N ILE A 116 -10.95 3.61 -3.76
CA ILE A 116 -12.12 2.74 -3.59
C ILE A 116 -11.75 1.54 -2.73
N TRP A 117 -10.59 0.93 -2.99
CA TRP A 117 -10.11 -0.19 -2.20
C TRP A 117 -9.89 0.20 -0.73
N ALA A 118 -9.24 1.34 -0.47
CA ALA A 118 -9.02 1.83 0.88
C ALA A 118 -10.34 2.04 1.64
N ILE A 119 -11.39 2.56 0.99
CA ILE A 119 -12.71 2.69 1.61
C ILE A 119 -13.27 1.33 2.03
N ILE A 120 -13.24 0.35 1.12
CA ILE A 120 -13.76 -1.00 1.38
C ILE A 120 -13.05 -1.60 2.60
N VAL A 121 -11.72 -1.50 2.64
CA VAL A 121 -10.92 -2.07 3.74
C VAL A 121 -11.14 -1.30 5.04
N LEU A 122 -11.22 0.02 5.02
CA LEU A 122 -11.48 0.83 6.23
C LEU A 122 -12.84 0.53 6.84
N VAL A 123 -13.89 0.43 6.02
CA VAL A 123 -15.24 0.04 6.48
C VAL A 123 -15.20 -1.36 7.09
N PHE A 124 -14.47 -2.28 6.47
CA PHE A 124 -14.31 -3.63 6.98
C PHE A 124 -13.57 -3.66 8.32
N LEU A 125 -12.40 -3.00 8.42
CA LEU A 125 -11.61 -2.91 9.65
C LEU A 125 -12.41 -2.27 10.79
N TYR A 126 -13.21 -1.24 10.49
CA TYR A 126 -14.09 -0.61 11.46
C TYR A 126 -15.14 -1.59 12.01
N LYS A 127 -15.80 -2.36 11.13
CA LYS A 127 -16.81 -3.35 11.50
C LYS A 127 -16.23 -4.48 12.36
N TYR A 128 -15.00 -4.93 12.08
CA TYR A 128 -14.38 -6.07 12.74
C TYR A 128 -13.38 -5.70 13.85
N ARG A 129 -13.30 -4.41 14.24
CA ARG A 129 -12.34 -3.89 15.24
C ARG A 129 -12.35 -4.64 16.57
N LEU A 130 -13.53 -5.07 17.03
CA LEU A 130 -13.70 -5.70 18.34
C LEU A 130 -13.17 -7.14 18.37
N SER A 131 -13.16 -7.83 17.22
CA SER A 131 -12.62 -9.19 17.11
C SER A 131 -11.10 -9.21 17.30
N PHE A 132 -10.40 -8.22 16.73
CA PHE A 132 -8.95 -8.10 16.84
C PHE A 132 -8.51 -7.60 18.23
N LYS A 133 -9.29 -6.73 18.89
CA LYS A 133 -8.98 -6.26 20.25
C LYS A 133 -9.02 -7.38 21.32
N LYS A 134 -9.88 -8.39 21.13
CA LYS A 134 -9.91 -9.59 21.99
C LYS A 134 -8.67 -10.46 21.82
N GLU A 135 -8.05 -10.44 20.65
CA GLU A 135 -6.85 -11.21 20.34
C GLU A 135 -5.61 -10.60 21.00
N GLU A 136 -5.51 -9.26 21.02
CA GLU A 136 -4.46 -8.53 21.76
C GLU A 136 -4.50 -8.85 23.27
N ALA A 137 -5.71 -8.98 23.84
CA ALA A 137 -5.87 -9.35 25.25
C ALA A 137 -5.43 -10.79 25.54
N SER A 138 -5.67 -11.71 24.59
CA SER A 138 -5.26 -13.12 24.69
C SER A 138 -3.77 -13.34 24.39
N GLU A 139 -3.09 -12.46 23.66
CA GLU A 139 -1.64 -12.51 23.45
C GLU A 139 -0.83 -11.99 24.66
N LYS A 140 -1.50 -11.31 25.61
CA LYS A 140 -0.90 -10.73 26.81
C LYS A 140 -1.10 -11.57 28.09
N GLU A 141 -1.90 -12.64 28.03
CA GLU A 141 -2.02 -13.68 29.06
C GLU A 141 -1.07 -14.85 28.75
#